data_AF-A0A7S2E3Q5-F1
#
_entry.id   AF-A0A7S2E3Q5-F1
#
_cell.length_a   1.000
_cell.length_b   1.000
_cell.length_c   1.000
_cell.angle_alpha   90.00
_cell.angle_beta   90.00
_cell.angle_gamma   90.00
#
_symmetry.space_group_name_H-M   'P 1'
#
loop_
_entity.id
_entity.type
_entity.pdbx_description
1 polymer ?
#
loop_
_entity_poly.entity_id
_entity_poly.type
_entity_poly.pdbx_seq_one_letter_code
_entity_poly.pdbx_strand_id
1 'polypeptide(L)'
;VEKIIGMIIRSRPRFEKWVSRAVLEVIETVLIPRSVVSHLLVLCALRGIVSLTNGLRQVCTSLLSRCTTHGRMEAEIRRRMNGAESYGTWRKCAEELDVCLSHDKWRQDPSCSYYDEDLLQKQVNDLESMLARSDIFDLMFRLRGCLSRHQHGLLHEGLFSVANGGTKHLVEAYHRTVITALESVCEAKDNSIPTDVKLAFFNETRHAYGRTALMLSGGAILGFYHVGVLETLLRHKLLPKIISGASAGAIMTSIFGTHTDKELIEMCTSGKGFRSDFLQYTWWRGGNWKSPKAMLHALFHPWILLNLDTKHLKDCCQFNAGNLTFQEAFDRTGRIINITVAPQNSTDPPRLLNYLTAPHVLVWSAALASSAIPYILEPQTLKVKEPEGTV
;
A
#
# COMPACT_ATOMS: atom_id res chain seq x y z
N VAL A 1 12.44 30.62 10.77
CA VAL A 1 13.17 29.35 10.53
C VAL A 1 14.66 29.60 10.30
N GLU A 2 15.07 30.41 9.31
CA GLU A 2 16.50 30.74 9.08
C GLU A 2 17.22 31.33 10.31
N LYS A 3 16.53 32.18 11.09
CA LYS A 3 17.08 32.70 12.37
C LYS A 3 17.32 31.60 13.41
N ILE A 4 16.46 30.57 13.45
CA ILE A 4 16.56 29.46 14.41
C ILE A 4 17.65 28.48 13.99
N ILE A 5 17.69 28.12 12.70
CA ILE A 5 18.76 27.30 12.12
C ILE A 5 20.11 28.01 12.26
N GLY A 6 20.16 29.31 11.99
CA GLY A 6 21.35 30.15 12.17
C GLY A 6 21.83 30.24 13.63
N MET A 7 20.91 30.27 14.61
CA MET A 7 21.25 30.22 16.03
C MET A 7 21.84 28.86 16.45
N ILE A 8 21.22 27.75 16.02
CA ILE A 8 21.66 26.38 16.34
C ILE A 8 23.03 26.08 15.73
N ILE A 9 23.30 26.58 14.52
CA ILE A 9 24.60 26.44 13.88
C ILE A 9 25.65 27.31 14.59
N ARG A 10 25.31 28.52 15.05
CA ARG A 10 26.26 29.42 15.73
C ARG A 10 26.74 28.90 17.09
N SER A 11 25.92 28.14 17.81
CA SER A 11 26.26 27.61 19.14
C SER A 11 27.16 26.36 19.10
N ARG A 12 27.46 25.80 17.92
CA ARG A 12 28.26 24.56 17.78
C ARG A 12 29.77 24.82 17.53
N PRO A 13 30.66 23.88 17.92
CA PRO A 13 32.10 23.94 17.64
C PRO A 13 32.41 24.06 16.14
N ARG A 14 33.58 24.60 15.78
CA ARG A 14 33.96 24.90 14.38
C ARG A 14 33.85 23.69 13.44
N PHE A 15 34.16 22.48 13.92
CA PHE A 15 34.06 21.25 13.14
C PHE A 15 32.60 20.87 12.82
N GLU A 16 31.71 20.93 13.81
CA GLU A 16 30.27 20.67 13.61
C GLU A 16 29.59 21.72 12.72
N LYS A 17 30.06 22.97 12.75
CA LYS A 17 29.62 24.03 11.81
C LYS A 17 29.97 23.70 10.37
N TRP A 18 31.14 23.13 10.14
CA TRP A 18 31.59 22.72 8.80
C TRP A 18 30.80 21.50 8.31
N VAL A 19 30.62 20.47 9.15
CA VAL A 19 29.79 19.30 8.83
C VAL A 19 28.35 19.69 8.54
N SER A 20 27.75 20.58 9.35
CA SER A 20 26.36 21.03 9.15
C SER A 20 26.19 21.82 7.85
N ARG A 21 27.20 22.62 7.46
CA ARG A 21 27.20 23.34 6.17
C ARG A 21 27.41 22.39 5.00
N ALA A 22 28.34 21.43 5.10
CA ALA A 22 28.57 20.44 4.06
C ALA A 22 27.34 19.55 3.85
N VAL A 23 26.64 19.16 4.93
CA VAL A 23 25.37 18.42 4.84
C VAL A 23 24.28 19.26 4.19
N LEU A 24 24.18 20.56 4.52
CA LEU A 24 23.25 21.48 3.87
C LEU A 24 23.57 21.68 2.38
N GLU A 25 24.84 21.85 2.01
CA GLU A 25 25.27 22.00 0.62
C GLU A 25 25.03 20.73 -0.20
N VAL A 26 25.23 19.55 0.39
CA VAL A 26 24.88 18.25 -0.24
C VAL A 26 23.37 18.11 -0.39
N ILE A 27 22.57 18.54 0.60
CA ILE A 27 21.11 18.55 0.49
C ILE A 27 20.64 19.56 -0.59
N GLU A 28 21.31 20.70 -0.72
CA GLU A 28 21.06 21.72 -1.75
C GLU A 28 21.41 21.26 -3.16
N THR A 29 22.51 20.50 -3.32
CA THR A 29 22.95 20.02 -4.63
C THR A 29 22.16 18.80 -5.11
N VAL A 30 21.64 17.99 -4.19
CA VAL A 30 21.17 16.65 -4.55
C VAL A 30 19.66 16.52 -4.69
N LEU A 31 18.80 17.21 -3.92
CA LEU A 31 17.42 16.73 -3.85
C LEU A 31 16.27 17.75 -3.80
N ILE A 32 16.35 18.91 -3.15
CA ILE A 32 15.11 19.66 -2.83
C ILE A 32 15.37 21.17 -2.59
N PRO A 33 14.50 22.11 -3.06
CA PRO A 33 14.60 23.53 -2.72
C PRO A 33 14.64 23.77 -1.20
N ARG A 34 15.43 24.75 -0.71
CA ARG A 34 15.56 25.09 0.73
C ARG A 34 14.22 25.17 1.48
N SER A 35 13.18 25.65 0.79
CA SER A 35 11.81 25.68 1.30
C SER A 35 11.32 24.27 1.64
N VAL A 36 11.37 23.32 0.72
CA VAL A 36 10.83 21.97 0.91
C VAL A 36 11.66 21.15 1.91
N VAL A 37 12.98 21.36 2.02
CA VAL A 37 13.80 20.78 3.11
C VAL A 37 13.36 21.30 4.47
N SER A 38 13.10 22.61 4.58
CA SER A 38 12.61 23.21 5.81
C SER A 38 11.22 22.67 6.19
N HIS A 39 10.33 22.47 5.22
CA HIS A 39 9.02 21.85 5.45
C HIS A 39 9.15 20.38 5.87
N LEU A 40 10.06 19.60 5.25
CA LEU A 40 10.37 18.23 5.64
C LEU A 40 10.90 18.13 7.08
N LEU A 41 11.80 19.01 7.48
CA LEU A 41 12.32 19.05 8.85
C LEU A 41 11.22 19.39 9.87
N VAL A 42 10.34 20.34 9.56
CA VAL A 42 9.18 20.66 10.39
C VAL A 42 8.23 19.47 10.48
N LEU A 43 7.93 18.81 9.36
CA LEU A 43 7.09 17.61 9.33
C LEU A 43 7.70 16.47 10.14
N CYS A 44 9.01 16.24 10.04
CA CYS A 44 9.73 15.24 10.83
C CYS A 44 9.70 15.57 12.32
N ALA A 45 9.90 16.85 12.69
CA ALA A 45 9.82 17.29 14.08
C ALA A 45 8.40 17.14 14.66
N LEU A 46 7.37 17.56 13.91
CA LEU A 46 5.97 17.38 14.28
C LEU A 46 5.62 15.91 14.43
N ARG A 47 6.05 15.06 13.49
CA ARG A 47 5.85 13.61 13.56
C ARG A 47 6.57 13.00 14.76
N GLY A 48 7.77 13.47 15.09
CA GLY A 48 8.51 13.08 16.29
C GLY A 48 7.75 13.44 17.58
N ILE A 49 7.22 14.66 17.66
CA ILE A 49 6.41 15.12 18.80
C ILE A 49 5.12 14.29 18.92
N VAL A 50 4.41 14.06 17.81
CA VAL A 50 3.20 13.21 17.78
C VAL A 50 3.54 11.77 18.20
N SER A 51 4.66 11.22 17.73
CA SER A 51 5.09 9.88 18.11
C SER A 51 5.44 9.79 19.60
N LEU A 52 6.11 10.80 20.15
CA LEU A 52 6.48 10.86 21.57
C LEU A 52 5.24 11.00 22.46
N THR A 53 4.30 11.88 22.08
CA THR A 53 3.05 12.08 22.80
C THR A 53 2.15 10.85 22.75
N ASN A 54 2.08 10.17 21.60
CA ASN A 54 1.39 8.88 21.47
C ASN A 54 2.05 7.79 22.32
N GLY A 55 3.38 7.71 22.36
CA GLY A 55 4.11 6.77 23.20
C GLY A 55 3.87 7.02 24.70
N LEU A 56 3.96 8.26 25.15
CA LEU A 56 3.64 8.66 26.53
C LEU A 56 2.19 8.33 26.88
N ARG A 57 1.24 8.67 25.99
CA ARG A 57 -0.18 8.34 26.16
C ARG A 57 -0.37 6.84 26.30
N GLN A 58 0.28 6.03 25.46
CA GLN A 58 0.19 4.58 25.49
C GLN A 58 0.74 3.98 26.79
N VAL A 59 1.83 4.53 27.33
CA VAL A 59 2.37 4.14 28.64
C VAL A 59 1.39 4.50 29.76
N CYS A 60 0.89 5.74 29.78
CA CYS A 60 -0.09 6.18 30.77
C CYS A 60 -1.38 5.36 30.73
N THR A 61 -1.93 5.09 29.54
CA THR A 61 -3.13 4.25 29.38
C THR A 61 -2.86 2.82 29.79
N SER A 62 -1.66 2.28 29.52
CA SER A 62 -1.28 0.92 29.96
C SER A 62 -1.11 0.79 31.47
N LEU A 63 -0.72 1.87 32.15
CA LEU A 63 -0.65 1.90 33.61
C LEU A 63 -2.04 2.05 34.24
N LEU A 64 -2.85 2.97 33.70
CA LEU A 64 -4.22 3.21 34.17
C LEU A 64 -5.15 2.02 33.91
N SER A 65 -4.98 1.31 32.79
CA SER A 65 -5.79 0.14 32.44
C SER A 65 -5.55 -1.04 33.40
N ARG A 66 -4.41 -1.09 34.10
CA ARG A 66 -4.15 -2.12 35.13
C ARG A 66 -5.01 -1.91 36.38
N CYS A 67 -5.44 -0.67 36.65
CA CYS A 67 -6.19 -0.33 37.86
C CYS A 67 -7.66 -0.71 37.77
N THR A 68 -8.28 -0.65 36.58
CA THR A 68 -9.71 -0.94 36.39
C THR A 68 -9.94 -2.36 35.85
N THR A 69 -11.05 -3.00 36.25
CA THR A 69 -11.43 -4.32 35.70
C THR A 69 -11.67 -4.24 34.20
N HIS A 70 -12.31 -3.16 33.74
CA HIS A 70 -12.57 -2.88 32.34
C HIS A 70 -11.27 -2.70 31.53
N GLY A 71 -10.31 -1.92 32.05
CA GLY A 71 -9.01 -1.73 31.41
C GLY A 71 -8.16 -2.99 31.34
N ARG A 72 -8.24 -3.87 32.35
CA ARG A 72 -7.56 -5.18 32.32
C ARG A 72 -8.13 -6.08 31.23
N MET A 73 -9.45 -6.07 31.07
CA MET A 73 -10.13 -6.82 30.00
C MET A 73 -9.72 -6.30 28.61
N GLU A 74 -9.73 -4.97 28.41
CA GLU A 74 -9.27 -4.35 27.17
C GLU A 74 -7.81 -4.73 26.86
N ALA A 75 -6.92 -4.64 27.85
CA ALA A 75 -5.51 -4.95 27.67
C ALA A 75 -5.25 -6.44 27.36
N GLU A 76 -6.05 -7.35 27.93
CA GLU A 76 -6.00 -8.79 27.60
C GLU A 76 -6.44 -9.04 26.15
N ILE A 77 -7.56 -8.45 25.72
CA ILE A 77 -8.04 -8.59 24.34
C ILE A 77 -7.01 -8.05 23.35
N ARG A 78 -6.43 -6.87 23.60
CA ARG A 78 -5.36 -6.30 22.77
C ARG A 78 -4.11 -7.18 22.72
N ARG A 79 -3.74 -7.84 23.83
CA ARG A 79 -2.64 -8.83 23.84
C ARG A 79 -2.97 -10.02 22.95
N ARG A 80 -4.18 -10.58 23.04
CA ARG A 80 -4.67 -11.67 22.17
C ARG A 80 -4.72 -11.25 20.69
N MET A 81 -5.14 -10.01 20.40
CA MET A 81 -5.12 -9.45 19.04
C MET A 81 -3.69 -9.37 18.49
N ASN A 82 -2.75 -8.84 19.26
CA ASN A 82 -1.35 -8.71 18.83
C ASN A 82 -0.66 -10.07 18.65
N GLY A 83 -1.07 -11.09 19.41
CA GLY A 83 -0.57 -12.46 19.29
C GLY A 83 -1.37 -13.34 18.32
N ALA A 84 -2.32 -12.78 17.56
CA ALA A 84 -3.15 -13.57 16.66
C ALA A 84 -2.36 -13.99 15.41
N GLU A 85 -2.30 -15.29 15.14
CA GLU A 85 -1.60 -15.87 13.98
C GLU A 85 -2.46 -15.91 12.71
N SER A 86 -3.76 -15.63 12.82
CA SER A 86 -4.68 -15.61 11.69
C SER A 86 -5.62 -14.40 11.73
N TYR A 87 -6.02 -13.92 10.56
CA TYR A 87 -7.02 -12.86 10.45
C TYR A 87 -8.34 -13.23 11.13
N GLY A 88 -8.77 -14.50 11.04
CA GLY A 88 -10.00 -14.95 11.70
C GLY A 88 -9.93 -14.82 13.22
N THR A 89 -8.81 -15.21 13.83
CA THR A 89 -8.58 -15.03 15.27
C THR A 89 -8.49 -13.55 15.63
N TRP A 90 -7.74 -12.77 14.84
CA TRP A 90 -7.61 -11.34 15.05
C TRP A 90 -8.97 -10.64 15.02
N ARG A 91 -9.81 -10.96 14.02
CA ARG A 91 -11.13 -10.37 13.83
C ARG A 91 -12.08 -10.69 14.99
N LYS A 92 -12.09 -11.94 15.49
CA LYS A 92 -12.89 -12.29 16.68
C LYS A 92 -12.49 -11.44 17.88
N CYS A 93 -11.19 -11.31 18.14
CA CYS A 93 -10.70 -10.46 19.20
C CYS A 93 -11.02 -8.97 18.96
N ALA A 94 -11.00 -8.50 17.71
CA ALA A 94 -11.40 -7.15 17.33
C ALA A 94 -12.89 -6.87 17.62
N GLU A 95 -13.77 -7.81 17.30
CA GLU A 95 -15.20 -7.74 17.62
C GLU A 95 -15.46 -7.80 19.13
N GLU A 96 -14.73 -8.65 19.87
CA GLU A 96 -14.75 -8.66 21.35
C GLU A 96 -14.30 -7.30 21.93
N LEU A 97 -13.26 -6.69 21.35
CA LEU A 97 -12.78 -5.37 21.75
C LEU A 97 -13.83 -4.29 21.48
N ASP A 98 -14.51 -4.35 20.35
CA ASP A 98 -15.57 -3.41 20.00
C ASP A 98 -16.73 -3.47 20.99
N VAL A 99 -17.14 -4.67 21.43
CA VAL A 99 -18.16 -4.85 22.49
C VAL A 99 -17.66 -4.28 23.82
N CYS A 100 -16.42 -4.56 24.19
CA CYS A 100 -15.80 -4.03 25.42
C CYS A 100 -15.83 -2.48 25.44
N LEU A 101 -15.56 -1.85 24.31
CA LEU A 101 -15.53 -0.39 24.15
C LEU A 101 -16.89 0.22 23.79
N SER A 102 -17.96 -0.58 23.72
CA SER A 102 -19.29 -0.15 23.25
C SER A 102 -19.30 0.41 21.81
N HIS A 103 -18.29 0.10 21.00
CA HIS A 103 -18.24 0.46 19.58
C HIS A 103 -19.22 -0.38 18.74
N ASP A 104 -19.62 -1.55 19.23
CA ASP A 104 -20.71 -2.36 18.65
C ASP A 104 -22.03 -1.58 18.59
N LYS A 105 -22.36 -0.83 19.65
CA LYS A 105 -23.55 0.03 19.69
C LYS A 105 -23.47 1.13 18.64
N TRP A 106 -22.29 1.71 18.46
CA TRP A 106 -22.06 2.69 17.40
C TRP A 106 -22.26 2.06 16.01
N ARG A 107 -21.87 0.81 15.78
CA ARG A 107 -22.11 0.10 14.51
C ARG A 107 -23.58 -0.19 14.25
N GLN A 108 -24.33 -0.50 15.31
CA GLN A 108 -25.77 -0.78 15.28
C GLN A 108 -26.61 0.48 15.03
N ASP A 109 -26.21 1.60 15.61
CA ASP A 109 -26.88 2.87 15.39
C ASP A 109 -26.64 3.36 13.95
N PRO A 110 -27.68 3.44 13.10
CA PRO A 110 -27.53 3.93 11.73
C PRO A 110 -27.26 5.44 11.68
N SER A 111 -27.48 6.19 12.77
CA SER A 111 -27.24 7.63 12.78
C SER A 111 -25.75 7.96 12.74
N CYS A 112 -25.38 8.82 11.79
CA CYS A 112 -24.00 9.22 11.58
C CYS A 112 -23.90 10.50 10.75
N SER A 113 -22.97 11.38 11.08
CA SER A 113 -22.68 12.57 10.25
C SER A 113 -21.83 12.28 9.02
N TYR A 114 -21.28 11.06 8.91
CA TYR A 114 -20.35 10.68 7.84
C TYR A 114 -21.04 10.19 6.56
N TYR A 115 -22.32 9.82 6.64
CA TYR A 115 -23.12 9.43 5.48
C TYR A 115 -24.58 9.86 5.64
N ASP A 116 -25.31 9.86 4.52
CA ASP A 116 -26.75 10.12 4.52
C ASP A 116 -27.52 8.84 4.83
N GLU A 117 -28.03 8.73 6.06
CA GLU A 117 -28.75 7.57 6.57
C GLU A 117 -30.03 7.28 5.77
N ASP A 118 -30.88 8.30 5.61
CA ASP A 118 -32.20 8.16 4.99
C ASP A 118 -32.07 7.71 3.53
N LEU A 119 -31.14 8.33 2.79
CA LEU A 119 -30.89 7.95 1.40
C LEU A 119 -30.31 6.54 1.29
N LEU A 120 -29.36 6.18 2.16
CA LEU A 120 -28.73 4.85 2.11
C LEU A 120 -29.73 3.75 2.47
N GLN A 121 -30.53 3.95 3.51
CA GLN A 121 -31.58 3.01 3.92
C GLN A 121 -32.64 2.85 2.82
N LYS A 122 -33.05 3.96 2.20
CA LYS A 122 -33.98 3.92 1.06
C LYS A 122 -33.40 3.09 -0.10
N GLN A 123 -32.13 3.26 -0.43
CA GLN A 123 -31.49 2.48 -1.49
C GLN A 123 -31.44 0.99 -1.19
N VAL A 124 -31.15 0.61 0.06
CA VAL A 124 -31.19 -0.78 0.49
C VAL A 124 -32.60 -1.34 0.28
N ASN A 125 -33.61 -0.66 0.80
CA ASN A 125 -35.01 -1.09 0.68
C ASN A 125 -35.46 -1.21 -0.79
N ASP A 126 -35.06 -0.25 -1.64
CA ASP A 126 -35.39 -0.25 -3.06
C ASP A 126 -34.78 -1.47 -3.76
N LEU A 127 -33.49 -1.76 -3.53
CA LEU A 127 -32.80 -2.92 -4.10
C LEU A 127 -33.38 -4.24 -3.57
N GLU A 128 -33.65 -4.35 -2.27
CA GLU A 128 -34.29 -5.53 -1.67
C GLU A 128 -35.68 -5.78 -2.28
N SER A 129 -36.46 -4.73 -2.51
CA SER A 129 -37.79 -4.85 -3.16
C SER A 129 -37.69 -5.34 -4.61
N MET A 130 -36.65 -4.95 -5.34
CA MET A 130 -36.41 -5.37 -6.72
C MET A 130 -35.92 -6.83 -6.77
N LEU A 131 -35.02 -7.19 -5.85
CA LEU A 131 -34.58 -8.58 -5.65
C LEU A 131 -35.75 -9.50 -5.31
N ALA A 132 -36.63 -9.10 -4.39
CA ALA A 132 -37.81 -9.89 -4.00
C ALA A 132 -38.79 -10.11 -5.17
N ARG A 133 -38.92 -9.12 -6.07
CA ARG A 133 -39.75 -9.22 -7.28
C ARG A 133 -39.06 -9.97 -8.43
N SER A 134 -37.77 -10.29 -8.30
CA SER A 134 -36.94 -10.86 -9.37
C SER A 134 -36.96 -10.05 -10.67
N ASP A 135 -37.08 -8.72 -10.56
CA ASP A 135 -37.09 -7.82 -11.73
C ASP A 135 -35.66 -7.46 -12.13
N ILE A 136 -35.09 -8.27 -13.01
CA ILE A 136 -33.70 -8.13 -13.44
C ILE A 136 -33.48 -6.85 -14.27
N PHE A 137 -34.47 -6.42 -15.06
CA PHE A 137 -34.34 -5.22 -15.88
C PHE A 137 -34.29 -3.96 -15.01
N ASP A 138 -35.17 -3.85 -14.01
CA ASP A 138 -35.14 -2.75 -13.05
C ASP A 138 -33.84 -2.73 -12.23
N LEU A 139 -33.37 -3.91 -11.81
CA LEU A 139 -32.08 -4.05 -11.12
C LEU A 139 -30.93 -3.52 -11.99
N MET A 140 -30.85 -3.95 -13.25
CA MET A 140 -29.83 -3.47 -14.18
C MET A 140 -29.91 -1.95 -14.38
N PHE A 141 -31.13 -1.42 -14.57
CA PHE A 141 -31.34 0.01 -14.73
C PHE A 141 -30.87 0.79 -13.50
N ARG A 142 -31.20 0.35 -12.28
CA ARG A 142 -30.76 1.02 -11.05
C ARG A 142 -29.28 0.90 -10.81
N LEU A 143 -28.71 -0.30 -10.92
CA LEU A 143 -27.28 -0.54 -10.69
C LEU A 143 -26.43 0.28 -11.66
N ARG A 144 -26.83 0.38 -12.93
CA ARG A 144 -26.10 1.13 -13.95
C ARG A 144 -26.03 2.62 -13.68
N GLY A 145 -27.13 3.20 -13.15
CA GLY A 145 -27.27 4.64 -12.93
C GLY A 145 -26.88 5.11 -11.53
N CYS A 146 -26.98 4.25 -10.52
CA CYS A 146 -26.82 4.65 -9.12
C CYS A 146 -25.49 4.20 -8.51
N LEU A 147 -24.80 3.20 -9.06
CA LEU A 147 -23.60 2.66 -8.40
C LEU A 147 -22.39 3.60 -8.56
N SER A 148 -22.03 4.30 -7.48
CA SER A 148 -20.85 5.16 -7.39
C SER A 148 -20.04 4.90 -6.12
N ARG A 149 -18.71 5.04 -6.21
CA ARG A 149 -17.79 4.72 -5.10
C ARG A 149 -17.95 5.62 -3.89
N HIS A 150 -18.08 6.94 -4.10
CA HIS A 150 -18.20 7.93 -3.04
C HIS A 150 -19.65 8.42 -2.89
N GLN A 151 -20.62 7.55 -3.16
CA GLN A 151 -22.01 7.92 -2.97
C GLN A 151 -22.31 8.06 -1.48
N HIS A 152 -23.05 9.09 -1.10
CA HIS A 152 -23.55 9.31 0.26
C HIS A 152 -22.50 9.26 1.36
N GLY A 153 -21.20 9.49 1.09
CA GLY A 153 -20.16 9.45 2.13
C GLY A 153 -19.67 8.05 2.54
N LEU A 154 -20.00 7.00 1.79
CA LEU A 154 -19.63 5.60 2.10
C LEU A 154 -18.12 5.33 2.27
N LEU A 155 -17.25 6.22 1.76
CA LEU A 155 -15.79 6.14 1.89
C LEU A 155 -15.20 7.14 2.88
N HIS A 156 -16.04 7.78 3.71
CA HIS A 156 -15.56 8.72 4.70
C HIS A 156 -14.70 8.01 5.76
N GLU A 157 -13.48 8.51 6.01
CA GLU A 157 -12.48 7.86 6.87
C GLU A 157 -12.99 7.59 8.30
N GLY A 158 -13.83 8.49 8.82
CA GLY A 158 -14.46 8.36 10.14
C GLY A 158 -15.31 7.10 10.32
N LEU A 159 -15.78 6.47 9.24
CA LEU A 159 -16.51 5.20 9.28
C LEU A 159 -15.62 4.00 9.62
N PHE A 160 -14.30 4.14 9.41
CA PHE A 160 -13.34 3.06 9.57
C PHE A 160 -12.37 3.29 10.74
N SER A 161 -12.59 4.35 11.53
CA SER A 161 -11.71 4.72 12.65
C SER A 161 -12.28 4.39 14.03
N VAL A 162 -13.56 4.02 14.13
CA VAL A 162 -14.25 3.80 15.42
C VAL A 162 -14.14 2.34 15.85
N ALA A 163 -14.69 1.42 15.06
CA ALA A 163 -14.69 -0.01 15.36
C ALA A 163 -13.53 -0.73 14.64
N ASN A 164 -13.05 -1.82 15.23
CA ASN A 164 -11.93 -2.61 14.72
C ASN A 164 -12.42 -3.76 13.81
N GLY A 165 -13.58 -4.35 14.13
CA GLY A 165 -14.15 -5.50 13.44
C GLY A 165 -14.98 -5.17 12.20
N GLY A 166 -15.19 -3.89 11.89
CA GLY A 166 -15.96 -3.47 10.71
C GLY A 166 -16.45 -2.02 10.84
N THR A 167 -17.51 -1.69 10.11
CA THR A 167 -18.10 -0.35 10.09
C THR A 167 -19.58 -0.41 10.47
N LYS A 168 -20.33 0.66 10.20
CA LYS A 168 -21.78 0.76 10.37
C LYS A 168 -22.49 -0.39 9.65
N HIS A 169 -23.43 -1.05 10.34
CA HIS A 169 -24.15 -2.18 9.76
C HIS A 169 -24.97 -1.81 8.53
N LEU A 170 -25.49 -0.58 8.47
CA LEU A 170 -26.20 -0.08 7.29
C LEU A 170 -25.29 0.01 6.05
N VAL A 171 -24.04 0.45 6.22
CA VAL A 171 -23.04 0.47 5.14
C VAL A 171 -22.70 -0.94 4.67
N GLU A 172 -22.51 -1.87 5.61
CA GLU A 172 -22.26 -3.29 5.30
C GLU A 172 -23.46 -3.94 4.59
N ALA A 173 -24.69 -3.63 5.02
CA ALA A 173 -25.93 -4.12 4.43
C ALA A 173 -26.11 -3.60 3.00
N TYR A 174 -25.83 -2.31 2.76
CA TYR A 174 -25.83 -1.75 1.41
C TYR A 174 -24.88 -2.49 0.48
N HIS A 175 -23.61 -2.65 0.85
CA HIS A 175 -22.66 -3.37 0.01
C HIS A 175 -23.06 -4.82 -0.24
N ARG A 176 -23.59 -5.52 0.77
CA ARG A 176 -24.12 -6.88 0.61
C ARG A 176 -25.28 -6.93 -0.39
N THR A 177 -26.23 -6.01 -0.26
CA THR A 177 -27.40 -5.92 -1.14
C THR A 177 -26.99 -5.63 -2.59
N VAL A 178 -26.02 -4.72 -2.80
CA VAL A 178 -25.44 -4.47 -4.13
C VAL A 178 -24.78 -5.72 -4.71
N ILE A 179 -24.00 -6.46 -3.91
CA ILE A 179 -23.36 -7.71 -4.35
C ILE A 179 -24.42 -8.73 -4.76
N THR A 180 -25.42 -8.97 -3.92
CA THR A 180 -26.52 -9.90 -4.20
C THR A 180 -27.30 -9.48 -5.45
N ALA A 181 -27.52 -8.18 -5.66
CA ALA A 181 -28.16 -7.67 -6.87
C ALA A 181 -27.32 -7.93 -8.14
N LEU A 182 -26.01 -7.71 -8.07
CA LEU A 182 -25.09 -8.01 -9.17
C LEU A 182 -25.02 -9.52 -9.47
N GLU A 183 -25.00 -10.35 -8.43
CA GLU A 183 -25.04 -11.82 -8.56
C GLU A 183 -26.36 -12.27 -9.20
N SER A 184 -27.49 -11.72 -8.78
CA SER A 184 -28.81 -12.00 -9.37
C SER A 184 -28.88 -11.65 -10.86
N VAL A 185 -28.25 -10.55 -11.29
CA VAL A 185 -28.15 -10.20 -12.72
C VAL A 185 -27.25 -11.18 -13.48
N CYS A 186 -26.16 -11.63 -12.86
CA CYS A 186 -25.24 -12.60 -13.45
C CYS A 186 -25.90 -13.97 -13.68
N GLU A 187 -26.64 -14.45 -12.66
CA GLU A 187 -27.31 -15.76 -12.64
C GLU A 187 -28.64 -15.79 -13.41
N ALA A 188 -29.16 -14.63 -13.82
CA ALA A 188 -30.37 -14.54 -14.62
C ALA A 188 -30.25 -15.39 -15.90
N LYS A 189 -31.26 -16.24 -16.13
CA LYS A 189 -31.29 -17.17 -17.27
C LYS A 189 -31.28 -16.41 -18.60
N ASP A 190 -30.62 -16.98 -19.60
CA ASP A 190 -30.46 -16.33 -20.91
C ASP A 190 -31.79 -16.08 -21.64
N ASN A 191 -32.85 -16.82 -21.30
CA ASN A 191 -34.20 -16.59 -21.83
C ASN A 191 -34.82 -15.26 -21.37
N SER A 192 -34.40 -14.70 -20.22
CA SER A 192 -34.88 -13.40 -19.75
C SER A 192 -34.00 -12.27 -20.25
N ILE A 193 -32.68 -12.43 -20.17
CA ILE A 193 -31.70 -11.44 -20.63
C ILE A 193 -30.57 -12.13 -21.38
N PRO A 194 -30.37 -11.81 -22.67
CA PRO A 194 -29.26 -12.32 -23.46
C PRO A 194 -27.89 -12.06 -22.83
N THR A 195 -26.95 -13.00 -23.02
CA THR A 195 -25.61 -12.94 -22.40
C THR A 195 -24.78 -11.75 -22.86
N ASP A 196 -24.91 -11.31 -24.12
CA ASP A 196 -24.28 -10.11 -24.66
C ASP A 196 -24.76 -8.84 -23.95
N VAL A 197 -26.06 -8.74 -23.66
CA VAL A 197 -26.65 -7.62 -22.90
C VAL A 197 -26.14 -7.60 -21.46
N LYS A 198 -26.06 -8.77 -20.79
CA LYS A 198 -25.44 -8.88 -19.46
C LYS A 198 -23.98 -8.44 -19.48
N LEU A 199 -23.21 -8.89 -20.48
CA LEU A 199 -21.80 -8.55 -20.62
C LEU A 199 -21.58 -7.05 -20.88
N ALA A 200 -22.42 -6.43 -21.70
CA ALA A 200 -22.42 -4.98 -21.92
C ALA A 200 -22.70 -4.24 -20.60
N PHE A 201 -23.75 -4.63 -19.87
CA PHE A 201 -24.08 -4.04 -18.57
C PHE A 201 -22.92 -4.12 -17.57
N PHE A 202 -22.29 -5.29 -17.39
CA PHE A 202 -21.18 -5.43 -16.45
C PHE A 202 -19.95 -4.63 -16.88
N ASN A 203 -19.63 -4.59 -18.18
CA ASN A 203 -18.52 -3.80 -18.68
C ASN A 203 -18.75 -2.32 -18.41
N GLU A 204 -19.90 -1.81 -18.80
CA GLU A 204 -20.24 -0.41 -18.62
C GLU A 204 -20.36 0.00 -17.15
N THR A 205 -21.01 -0.82 -16.32
CA THR A 205 -21.13 -0.60 -14.87
C THR A 205 -19.74 -0.60 -14.22
N ARG A 206 -18.85 -1.52 -14.62
CA ARG A 206 -17.44 -1.53 -14.19
C ARG A 206 -16.69 -0.28 -14.64
N HIS A 207 -16.96 0.24 -15.83
CA HIS A 207 -16.35 1.48 -16.32
C HIS A 207 -16.81 2.70 -15.51
N ALA A 208 -18.10 2.81 -15.19
CA ALA A 208 -18.66 3.90 -14.41
C ALA A 208 -18.27 3.83 -12.91
N TYR A 209 -18.35 2.65 -12.29
CA TYR A 209 -17.93 2.45 -10.90
C TYR A 209 -16.42 2.57 -10.73
N GLY A 210 -15.65 2.31 -11.79
CA GLY A 210 -14.19 2.33 -11.78
C GLY A 210 -13.58 1.06 -11.19
N ARG A 211 -12.25 1.02 -11.14
CA ARG A 211 -11.46 -0.12 -10.67
C ARG A 211 -10.58 0.29 -9.48
N THR A 212 -10.47 -0.60 -8.50
CA THR A 212 -9.54 -0.38 -7.39
C THR A 212 -8.11 -0.58 -7.89
N ALA A 213 -7.22 0.33 -7.52
CA ALA A 213 -5.80 0.24 -7.78
C ALA A 213 -5.03 0.31 -6.46
N LEU A 214 -3.98 -0.49 -6.34
CA LEU A 214 -3.07 -0.47 -5.19
C LEU A 214 -1.79 0.27 -5.57
N MET A 215 -1.45 1.33 -4.84
CA MET A 215 -0.22 2.08 -5.05
C MET A 215 0.79 1.79 -3.93
N LEU A 216 1.91 1.19 -4.29
CA LEU A 216 3.03 0.87 -3.42
C LEU A 216 4.07 1.98 -3.51
N SER A 217 4.08 2.86 -2.51
CA SER A 217 5.04 3.96 -2.45
C SER A 217 6.47 3.46 -2.19
N GLY A 218 7.45 4.26 -2.59
CA GLY A 218 8.83 4.07 -2.15
C GLY A 218 8.96 4.25 -0.63
N GLY A 219 10.01 3.69 -0.05
CA GLY A 219 10.28 3.77 1.40
C GLY A 219 11.62 3.21 1.84
N ALA A 220 12.59 3.09 0.92
CA ALA A 220 13.84 2.38 1.13
C ALA A 220 13.61 1.01 1.80
N ILE A 221 14.27 0.74 2.93
CA ILE A 221 14.18 -0.51 3.69
C ILE A 221 12.75 -0.78 4.20
N LEU A 222 11.98 0.25 4.53
CA LEU A 222 10.60 0.08 5.01
C LEU A 222 9.65 -0.32 3.86
N GLY A 223 10.08 -0.18 2.60
CA GLY A 223 9.29 -0.62 1.44
C GLY A 223 9.03 -2.12 1.41
N PHE A 224 9.80 -2.93 2.14
CA PHE A 224 9.57 -4.37 2.23
C PHE A 224 8.35 -4.75 3.10
N TYR A 225 7.80 -3.82 3.90
CA TYR A 225 6.52 -4.05 4.59
C TYR A 225 5.35 -4.27 3.62
N HIS A 226 5.48 -3.80 2.38
CA HIS A 226 4.48 -4.05 1.32
C HIS A 226 4.25 -5.54 1.09
N VAL A 227 5.26 -6.41 1.32
CA VAL A 227 5.12 -7.87 1.17
C VAL A 227 3.98 -8.39 2.04
N GLY A 228 3.94 -8.03 3.33
CA GLY A 228 2.90 -8.51 4.25
C GLY A 228 1.50 -8.02 3.87
N VAL A 229 1.39 -6.78 3.38
CA VAL A 229 0.12 -6.22 2.89
C VAL A 229 -0.34 -6.97 1.65
N LEU A 230 0.53 -7.14 0.66
CA LEU A 230 0.24 -7.82 -0.60
C LEU A 230 -0.11 -9.29 -0.39
N GLU A 231 0.65 -9.98 0.46
CA GLU A 231 0.40 -11.37 0.84
C GLU A 231 -0.97 -11.51 1.52
N THR A 232 -1.30 -10.62 2.46
CA THR A 232 -2.60 -10.64 3.14
C THR A 232 -3.74 -10.44 2.13
N LEU A 233 -3.62 -9.44 1.26
CA LEU A 233 -4.60 -9.21 0.21
C LEU A 233 -4.73 -10.40 -0.74
N LEU A 234 -3.61 -11.03 -1.12
CA LEU A 234 -3.59 -12.21 -1.98
C LEU A 234 -4.28 -13.40 -1.33
N ARG A 235 -3.93 -13.74 -0.07
CA ARG A 235 -4.51 -14.87 0.69
C ARG A 235 -6.03 -14.73 0.84
N HIS A 236 -6.53 -13.50 0.93
CA HIS A 236 -7.95 -13.20 1.03
C HIS A 236 -8.64 -12.92 -0.32
N LYS A 237 -7.94 -13.10 -1.46
CA LYS A 237 -8.47 -12.82 -2.82
C LYS A 237 -8.93 -11.37 -3.02
N LEU A 238 -8.28 -10.44 -2.33
CA LEU A 238 -8.54 -9.00 -2.37
C LEU A 238 -7.45 -8.20 -3.11
N LEU A 239 -6.40 -8.86 -3.59
CA LEU A 239 -5.31 -8.18 -4.33
C LEU A 239 -5.86 -7.53 -5.61
N PRO A 240 -5.78 -6.19 -5.75
CA PRO A 240 -6.32 -5.52 -6.93
C PRO A 240 -5.58 -5.92 -8.21
N LYS A 241 -6.31 -5.99 -9.34
CA LYS A 241 -5.71 -6.25 -10.65
C LYS A 241 -4.79 -5.13 -11.13
N ILE A 242 -4.96 -3.90 -10.62
CA ILE A 242 -4.14 -2.75 -10.97
C ILE A 242 -3.18 -2.48 -9.81
N ILE A 243 -1.88 -2.63 -10.07
CA ILE A 243 -0.82 -2.39 -9.08
C ILE A 243 0.12 -1.33 -9.66
N SER A 244 0.44 -0.33 -8.86
CA SER A 244 1.38 0.73 -9.21
C SER A 244 2.49 0.80 -8.19
N GLY A 245 3.73 0.97 -8.62
CA GLY A 245 4.88 1.00 -7.72
C GLY A 245 5.94 2.02 -8.11
N ALA A 246 6.60 2.57 -7.08
CA ALA A 246 7.79 3.41 -7.23
C ALA A 246 8.90 2.95 -6.27
N SER A 247 10.15 2.96 -6.74
CA SER A 247 11.32 2.52 -5.95
C SER A 247 11.12 1.12 -5.35
N ALA A 248 11.26 0.93 -4.02
CA ALA A 248 10.99 -0.36 -3.37
C ALA A 248 9.59 -0.93 -3.67
N GLY A 249 8.58 -0.08 -3.86
CA GLY A 249 7.25 -0.50 -4.29
C GLY A 249 7.20 -0.98 -5.75
N ALA A 250 8.09 -0.50 -6.62
CA ALA A 250 8.24 -1.00 -8.00
C ALA A 250 8.84 -2.41 -8.02
N ILE A 251 9.74 -2.73 -7.10
CA ILE A 251 10.26 -4.10 -6.91
C ILE A 251 9.11 -5.04 -6.49
N MET A 252 8.27 -4.63 -5.54
CA MET A 252 7.11 -5.45 -5.17
C MET A 252 6.10 -5.57 -6.30
N THR A 253 5.88 -4.49 -7.05
CA THR A 253 5.01 -4.47 -8.23
C THR A 253 5.53 -5.40 -9.33
N SER A 254 6.85 -5.48 -9.54
CA SER A 254 7.41 -6.41 -10.54
C SER A 254 7.15 -7.85 -10.15
N ILE A 255 7.40 -8.22 -8.89
CA ILE A 255 7.26 -9.59 -8.40
C ILE A 255 5.79 -10.05 -8.44
N PHE A 256 4.89 -9.26 -7.83
CA PHE A 256 3.46 -9.58 -7.83
C PHE A 256 2.81 -9.41 -9.20
N GLY A 257 3.43 -8.64 -10.09
CA GLY A 257 2.99 -8.43 -11.46
C GLY A 257 3.32 -9.56 -12.42
N THR A 258 4.42 -10.28 -12.19
CA THR A 258 4.92 -11.30 -13.12
C THR A 258 4.57 -12.73 -12.74
N HIS A 259 4.01 -12.96 -11.56
CA HIS A 259 3.65 -14.28 -11.04
C HIS A 259 2.14 -14.46 -10.92
N THR A 260 1.64 -15.66 -11.19
CA THR A 260 0.23 -16.01 -10.95
C THR A 260 -0.08 -16.10 -9.45
N ASP A 261 -1.37 -16.05 -9.07
CA ASP A 261 -1.79 -16.15 -7.67
C ASP A 261 -1.27 -17.42 -6.99
N LYS A 262 -1.25 -18.55 -7.71
CA LYS A 262 -0.78 -19.83 -7.19
C LYS A 262 0.72 -19.78 -6.87
N GLU A 263 1.52 -19.25 -7.79
CA GLU A 263 2.96 -19.11 -7.63
C GLU A 263 3.29 -18.16 -6.48
N LEU A 264 2.57 -17.05 -6.35
CA LEU A 264 2.76 -16.10 -5.25
C LEU A 264 2.40 -16.71 -3.89
N ILE A 265 1.31 -17.49 -3.80
CA ILE A 265 0.94 -18.19 -2.56
C ILE A 265 2.02 -19.22 -2.19
N GLU A 266 2.54 -19.98 -3.16
CA GLU A 266 3.62 -20.93 -2.92
C GLU A 266 4.90 -20.22 -2.47
N MET A 267 5.25 -19.10 -3.11
CA MET A 267 6.40 -18.27 -2.79
C MET A 267 6.32 -17.72 -1.36
N CYS A 268 5.17 -17.17 -0.96
CA CYS A 268 4.93 -16.65 0.40
C CYS A 268 4.89 -17.76 1.46
N THR A 269 4.40 -18.96 1.12
CA THR A 269 4.21 -20.04 2.11
C THR A 269 5.47 -20.88 2.31
N SER A 270 6.19 -21.20 1.23
CA SER A 270 7.37 -22.06 1.28
C SER A 270 8.68 -21.29 1.48
N GLY A 271 8.68 -19.99 1.18
CA GLY A 271 9.89 -19.17 1.06
C GLY A 271 10.81 -19.60 -0.10
N LYS A 272 10.42 -20.63 -0.87
CA LYS A 272 11.19 -21.11 -2.03
C LYS A 272 10.86 -20.24 -3.24
N GLY A 273 11.87 -19.91 -4.04
CA GLY A 273 11.70 -19.08 -5.23
C GLY A 273 11.64 -17.57 -4.96
N PHE A 274 11.83 -17.13 -3.71
CA PHE A 274 11.96 -15.70 -3.37
C PHE A 274 13.35 -15.40 -2.83
N ARG A 275 14.08 -14.54 -3.55
CA ARG A 275 15.32 -13.92 -3.10
C ARG A 275 14.97 -12.68 -2.28
N SER A 276 14.87 -12.83 -0.95
CA SER A 276 14.56 -11.73 -0.02
C SER A 276 15.76 -10.82 0.29
N ASP A 277 16.94 -11.15 -0.22
CA ASP A 277 18.22 -10.52 0.07
C ASP A 277 18.47 -9.24 -0.74
N PHE A 278 17.42 -8.47 -1.06
CA PHE A 278 17.51 -7.24 -1.88
C PHE A 278 18.48 -6.19 -1.32
N LEU A 279 18.63 -6.14 0.00
CA LEU A 279 19.46 -5.18 0.72
C LEU A 279 20.77 -5.79 1.21
N GLN A 280 21.31 -6.79 0.51
CA GLN A 280 22.61 -7.32 0.87
C GLN A 280 23.67 -6.23 0.64
N TYR A 281 24.10 -5.60 1.72
CA TYR A 281 25.21 -4.68 1.71
C TYR A 281 26.47 -5.42 1.30
N THR A 282 27.27 -4.83 0.41
CA THR A 282 28.60 -5.33 0.02
C THR A 282 29.48 -5.70 1.23
N TRP A 283 29.27 -5.04 2.37
CA TRP A 283 29.96 -5.27 3.64
C TRP A 283 29.43 -6.45 4.48
N TRP A 284 28.17 -6.89 4.29
CA TRP A 284 27.60 -8.02 5.03
C TRP A 284 28.22 -9.36 4.61
N ARG A 285 28.78 -9.44 3.39
CA ARG A 285 29.52 -10.62 2.92
C ARG A 285 30.92 -10.79 3.53
N GLY A 286 31.45 -9.83 4.31
CA GLY A 286 32.87 -9.87 4.73
C GLY A 286 33.24 -9.35 6.13
N GLY A 287 32.33 -8.83 6.95
CA GLY A 287 32.70 -8.14 8.21
C GLY A 287 32.05 -8.70 9.48
N ASN A 288 32.87 -9.11 10.45
CA ASN A 288 32.45 -9.43 11.82
C ASN A 288 31.73 -8.24 12.49
N TRP A 289 30.39 -8.25 12.50
CA TRP A 289 29.55 -7.25 13.19
C TRP A 289 29.75 -7.19 14.72
N LYS A 290 30.58 -8.07 15.29
CA LYS A 290 30.84 -8.11 16.74
C LYS A 290 31.75 -6.98 17.25
N SER A 291 32.29 -6.11 16.38
CA SER A 291 33.19 -5.04 16.82
C SER A 291 32.47 -3.68 17.01
N PRO A 292 32.56 -3.06 18.20
CA PRO A 292 32.03 -1.72 18.46
C PRO A 292 32.59 -0.64 17.51
N LYS A 293 33.79 -0.87 16.95
CA LYS A 293 34.44 0.03 15.99
C LYS A 293 33.72 0.09 14.64
N ALA A 294 33.18 -1.03 14.14
CA ALA A 294 32.42 -1.05 12.88
C ALA A 294 31.09 -0.30 13.00
N MET A 295 30.41 -0.43 14.15
CA MET A 295 29.17 0.27 14.45
C MET A 295 29.39 1.79 14.61
N LEU A 296 30.49 2.17 15.26
CA LEU A 296 30.91 3.57 15.39
C LEU A 296 31.30 4.18 14.04
N HIS A 297 32.01 3.42 13.19
CA HIS A 297 32.37 3.86 11.84
C HIS A 297 31.15 4.06 10.94
N ALA A 298 30.11 3.21 11.05
CA ALA A 298 28.84 3.37 10.35
C ALA A 298 28.04 4.60 10.80
N LEU A 299 28.15 4.99 12.08
CA LEU A 299 27.56 6.23 12.62
C LEU A 299 28.23 7.49 12.07
N PHE A 300 29.55 7.46 11.82
CA PHE A 300 30.31 8.61 11.31
C PHE A 300 30.41 8.68 9.78
N HIS A 301 30.10 7.60 9.06
CA HIS A 301 30.03 7.56 7.60
C HIS A 301 28.66 7.03 7.12
N PRO A 302 27.60 7.86 7.16
CA PRO A 302 26.24 7.46 6.76
C PRO A 302 26.17 6.93 5.32
N TRP A 303 27.06 7.41 4.44
CA TRP A 303 27.18 7.00 3.05
C TRP A 303 27.55 5.52 2.88
N ILE A 304 28.23 4.91 3.87
CA ILE A 304 28.59 3.48 3.85
C ILE A 304 27.36 2.60 4.07
N LEU A 305 26.38 3.07 4.87
CA LEU A 305 25.07 2.40 5.04
C LEU A 305 24.17 2.52 3.80
N LEU A 306 24.58 3.29 2.79
CA LEU A 306 23.84 3.54 1.56
C LEU A 306 24.52 2.92 0.33
N ASN A 307 25.71 2.32 0.48
CA ASN A 307 26.43 1.70 -0.62
C ASN A 307 25.83 0.32 -0.95
N LEU A 308 24.63 0.34 -1.54
CA LEU A 308 23.88 -0.82 -1.97
C LEU A 308 24.55 -1.43 -3.20
N ASP A 309 24.71 -2.75 -3.21
CA ASP A 309 25.24 -3.46 -4.36
C ASP A 309 24.20 -3.46 -5.49
N THR A 310 24.34 -2.53 -6.44
CA THR A 310 23.45 -2.41 -7.60
C THR A 310 23.41 -3.71 -8.42
N LYS A 311 24.53 -4.44 -8.50
CA LYS A 311 24.59 -5.72 -9.22
C LYS A 311 23.78 -6.78 -8.49
N HIS A 312 23.94 -6.88 -7.18
CA HIS A 312 23.14 -7.82 -6.38
C HIS A 312 21.65 -7.49 -6.43
N LEU A 313 21.29 -6.21 -6.34
CA LEU A 313 19.91 -5.76 -6.46
C LEU A 313 19.32 -6.10 -7.84
N LYS A 314 20.11 -5.92 -8.90
CA LYS A 314 19.75 -6.35 -10.26
C LYS A 314 19.51 -7.85 -10.31
N ASP A 315 20.43 -8.65 -9.77
CA ASP A 315 20.31 -10.11 -9.76
C ASP A 315 19.06 -10.55 -8.96
N CYS A 316 18.74 -9.91 -7.83
CA CYS A 316 17.52 -10.15 -7.07
C CYS A 316 16.26 -9.77 -7.88
N CYS A 317 16.24 -8.59 -8.50
CA CYS A 317 15.09 -8.16 -9.31
C CYS A 317 14.87 -9.10 -10.49
N GLN A 318 15.94 -9.50 -11.17
CA GLN A 318 15.88 -10.38 -12.33
C GLN A 318 15.47 -11.81 -11.93
N PHE A 319 16.01 -12.35 -10.82
CA PHE A 319 15.61 -13.64 -10.28
C PHE A 319 14.13 -13.66 -9.89
N ASN A 320 13.68 -12.64 -9.15
CA ASN A 320 12.34 -12.62 -8.58
C ASN A 320 11.24 -12.23 -9.58
N ALA A 321 11.54 -11.50 -10.65
CA ALA A 321 10.54 -11.11 -11.65
C ALA A 321 10.65 -11.90 -12.96
N GLY A 322 11.80 -12.53 -13.23
CA GLY A 322 12.09 -13.20 -14.49
C GLY A 322 12.32 -12.24 -15.67
N ASN A 323 12.66 -12.77 -16.84
CA ASN A 323 12.85 -11.99 -18.08
C ASN A 323 11.52 -11.78 -18.82
N LEU A 324 10.51 -11.28 -18.10
CA LEU A 324 9.20 -10.95 -18.67
C LEU A 324 9.10 -9.47 -19.00
N THR A 325 8.48 -9.17 -20.14
CA THR A 325 8.09 -7.81 -20.51
C THR A 325 6.77 -7.41 -19.85
N PHE A 326 6.42 -6.13 -19.90
CA PHE A 326 5.12 -5.66 -19.39
C PHE A 326 3.93 -6.33 -20.11
N GLN A 327 4.03 -6.54 -21.42
CA GLN A 327 3.00 -7.23 -22.19
C GLN A 327 2.90 -8.70 -21.79
N GLU A 328 4.03 -9.42 -21.73
CA GLU A 328 4.07 -10.83 -21.33
C GLU A 328 3.54 -11.05 -19.90
N ALA A 329 3.88 -10.13 -18.98
CA ALA A 329 3.37 -10.17 -17.61
C ALA A 329 1.85 -9.96 -17.56
N PHE A 330 1.32 -9.03 -18.36
CA PHE A 330 -0.12 -8.78 -18.47
C PHE A 330 -0.84 -9.99 -19.07
N ASP A 331 -0.33 -10.57 -20.15
CA ASP A 331 -0.94 -11.73 -20.80
C ASP A 331 -0.92 -12.97 -19.90
N ARG A 332 0.15 -13.15 -19.11
CA ARG A 332 0.27 -14.25 -18.14
C ARG A 332 -0.65 -14.12 -16.94
N THR A 333 -0.80 -12.93 -16.38
CA THR A 333 -1.43 -12.74 -15.05
C THR A 333 -2.76 -12.00 -15.09
N GLY A 334 -3.05 -11.27 -16.17
CA GLY A 334 -4.15 -10.32 -16.26
C GLY A 334 -4.00 -9.09 -15.35
N ARG A 335 -2.82 -8.89 -14.72
CA ARG A 335 -2.54 -7.74 -13.86
C ARG A 335 -1.99 -6.57 -14.67
N ILE A 336 -2.57 -5.41 -14.44
CA ILE A 336 -2.08 -4.15 -14.99
C ILE A 336 -1.09 -3.57 -14.00
N ILE A 337 0.20 -3.81 -14.25
CA ILE A 337 1.28 -3.24 -13.47
C ILE A 337 1.76 -1.92 -14.05
N ASN A 338 2.03 -0.96 -13.17
CA ASN A 338 2.49 0.38 -13.53
C ASN A 338 3.73 0.72 -12.70
N ILE A 339 4.83 1.05 -13.38
CA ILE A 339 6.08 1.45 -12.72
C ILE A 339 6.46 2.83 -13.20
N THR A 340 6.62 3.76 -12.26
CA THR A 340 7.08 5.13 -12.57
C THR A 340 8.61 5.20 -12.50
N VAL A 341 9.23 5.77 -13.52
CA VAL A 341 10.68 5.96 -13.61
C VAL A 341 11.01 7.42 -13.84
N ALA A 342 11.88 7.99 -13.01
CA ALA A 342 12.41 9.33 -13.20
C ALA A 342 13.61 9.29 -14.16
N PRO A 343 13.70 10.19 -15.15
CA PRO A 343 14.87 10.30 -16.00
C PRO A 343 16.07 10.84 -15.23
N GLN A 344 17.28 10.58 -15.74
CA GLN A 344 18.51 11.13 -15.18
C GLN A 344 18.63 12.64 -15.48
N ASN A 345 18.10 13.09 -16.62
CA ASN A 345 18.09 14.50 -17.00
C ASN A 345 16.94 15.23 -16.30
N SER A 346 17.21 16.43 -15.81
CA SER A 346 16.21 17.27 -15.13
C SER A 346 15.17 17.89 -16.07
N THR A 347 15.39 17.83 -17.38
CA THR A 347 14.49 18.38 -18.41
C THR A 347 13.33 17.47 -18.74
N ASP A 348 13.51 16.16 -18.56
CA ASP A 348 12.56 15.18 -19.03
C ASP A 348 11.53 14.88 -17.94
N PRO A 349 10.24 14.73 -18.28
CA PRO A 349 9.24 14.35 -17.30
C PRO A 349 9.41 12.87 -16.88
N PRO A 350 8.96 12.50 -15.67
CA PRO A 350 8.89 11.10 -15.26
C PRO A 350 7.98 10.30 -16.20
N ARG A 351 8.35 9.05 -16.47
CA ARG A 351 7.61 8.15 -17.37
C ARG A 351 6.86 7.08 -16.57
N LEU A 352 5.62 6.82 -16.99
CA LEU A 352 4.82 5.69 -16.51
C LEU A 352 4.98 4.52 -17.47
N LEU A 353 5.52 3.40 -16.99
CA LEU A 353 5.74 2.19 -17.78
C LEU A 353 4.69 1.14 -17.43
N ASN A 354 3.97 0.64 -18.43
CA ASN A 354 3.03 -0.46 -18.34
C ASN A 354 2.89 -1.18 -19.70
N TYR A 355 1.98 -2.14 -19.79
CA TYR A 355 1.77 -2.92 -21.02
C TYR A 355 1.29 -2.07 -22.22
N LEU A 356 0.72 -0.89 -22.00
CA LEU A 356 0.30 0.02 -23.08
C LEU A 356 1.40 0.99 -23.50
N THR A 357 2.14 1.55 -22.53
CA THR A 357 3.13 2.60 -22.78
C THR A 357 4.53 2.06 -23.05
N ALA A 358 4.83 0.86 -22.57
CA ALA A 358 6.14 0.22 -22.67
C ALA A 358 6.03 -1.32 -22.76
N PRO A 359 5.24 -1.88 -23.70
CA PRO A 359 4.92 -3.32 -23.77
C PRO A 359 6.15 -4.23 -23.79
N HIS A 360 7.22 -3.82 -24.46
CA HIS A 360 8.42 -4.63 -24.71
C HIS A 360 9.53 -4.43 -23.65
N VAL A 361 9.34 -3.53 -22.68
CA VAL A 361 10.33 -3.30 -21.62
C VAL A 361 10.26 -4.43 -20.59
N LEU A 362 11.43 -4.94 -20.18
CA LEU A 362 11.55 -5.92 -19.12
C LEU A 362 11.18 -5.32 -17.77
N VAL A 363 10.25 -5.98 -17.07
CA VAL A 363 9.66 -5.46 -15.83
C VAL A 363 10.73 -5.29 -14.73
N TRP A 364 11.67 -6.23 -14.61
CA TRP A 364 12.75 -6.12 -13.62
C TRP A 364 13.66 -4.90 -13.87
N SER A 365 13.89 -4.55 -15.13
CA SER A 365 14.75 -3.41 -15.50
C SER A 365 14.06 -2.08 -15.17
N ALA A 366 12.74 -2.01 -15.36
CA ALA A 366 11.93 -0.87 -14.95
C ALA A 366 11.89 -0.71 -13.42
N ALA A 367 11.75 -1.81 -12.66
CA ALA A 367 11.79 -1.78 -11.21
C ALA A 367 13.15 -1.31 -10.67
N LEU A 368 14.24 -1.78 -11.29
CA LEU A 368 15.60 -1.37 -10.94
C LEU A 368 15.84 0.11 -11.25
N ALA A 369 15.43 0.58 -12.43
CA ALA A 369 15.52 2.00 -12.81
C ALA A 369 14.66 2.91 -11.92
N SER A 370 13.48 2.46 -11.51
CA SER A 370 12.62 3.17 -10.54
C SER A 370 13.26 3.24 -9.15
N SER A 371 14.12 2.29 -8.82
CA SER A 371 14.83 2.21 -7.54
C SER A 371 16.15 2.97 -7.52
N ALA A 372 16.62 3.50 -8.67
CA ALA A 372 17.82 4.32 -8.73
C ALA A 372 17.60 5.63 -7.96
N ILE A 373 18.44 5.87 -6.97
CA ILE A 373 18.44 7.10 -6.17
C ILE A 373 19.78 7.78 -6.43
N PRO A 374 19.80 9.05 -6.87
CA PRO A 374 21.04 9.78 -7.10
C PRO A 374 22.01 9.62 -5.93
N TYR A 375 23.29 9.35 -6.23
CA TYR A 375 24.39 9.15 -5.27
C TYR A 375 24.33 7.88 -4.39
N ILE A 376 23.26 7.09 -4.47
CA ILE A 376 23.07 5.86 -3.67
C ILE A 376 23.05 4.63 -4.57
N LEU A 377 22.24 4.68 -5.63
CA LEU A 377 22.11 3.61 -6.63
C LEU A 377 22.33 4.21 -8.01
N GLU A 378 23.24 3.60 -8.77
CA GLU A 378 23.61 4.07 -10.10
C GLU A 378 22.38 4.12 -11.03
N PRO A 379 22.26 5.15 -11.89
CA PRO A 379 21.23 5.19 -12.91
C PRO A 379 21.23 3.92 -13.76
N GLN A 380 20.04 3.40 -14.06
CA GLN A 380 19.90 2.16 -14.82
C GLN A 380 19.20 2.41 -16.15
N THR A 381 19.63 1.67 -17.16
CA THR A 381 19.00 1.69 -18.48
C THR A 381 17.83 0.71 -18.51
N LEU A 382 16.71 1.14 -19.07
CA LEU A 382 15.60 0.23 -19.39
C LEU A 382 16.06 -0.79 -20.42
N LYS A 383 15.71 -2.06 -20.21
CA LYS A 383 16.01 -3.15 -21.13
C LYS A 383 14.75 -3.53 -21.90
N VAL A 384 14.90 -3.72 -23.20
CA VAL A 384 13.81 -4.08 -24.11
C VAL A 384 14.08 -5.49 -24.61
N LYS A 385 13.03 -6.29 -24.72
CA LYS A 385 13.11 -7.60 -25.34
C LYS A 385 12.69 -7.47 -26.80
N GLU A 386 13.60 -7.82 -27.69
CA GLU A 386 13.36 -7.82 -29.14
C GLU A 386 12.43 -8.98 -29.55
N PRO A 387 11.79 -8.93 -30.73
CA PRO A 387 10.90 -9.98 -31.21
C PRO A 387 11.53 -11.39 -31.23
N GLU A 388 12.83 -11.48 -31.46
CA GLU A 388 13.60 -12.73 -31.47
C GLU A 388 13.86 -13.29 -30.06
N GLY A 389 13.46 -12.57 -29.01
CA GLY A 389 13.64 -12.95 -27.60
C GLY A 389 14.96 -12.50 -26.97
N THR A 390 15.77 -11.73 -27.70
CA THR A 390 17.04 -11.14 -27.21
C THR A 390 16.78 -9.91 -26.35
N VAL A 391 17.65 -9.63 -25.38
CA VAL A 391 17.51 -8.57 -24.34
C VAL A 391 18.61 -7.52 -24.43
#